data_AF-A0A953WD52-F1
#
_entry.id   AF-A0A953WD52-F1
#
_cell.length_a   1.000
_cell.length_b   1.000
_cell.length_c   1.000
_cell.angle_alpha   90.00
_cell.angle_beta   90.00
_cell.angle_gamma   90.00
#
_symmetry.space_group_name_H-M   'P 1'
#
loop_
_entity.id
_entity.type
_entity.pdbx_description
1 polymer ?
#
loop_
_entity_poly.entity_id
_entity_poly.type
_entity_poly.pdbx_seq_one_letter_code
_entity_poly.pdbx_strand_id
1 'polypeptide(L)'
;MVFPRVFVAGAVLGLLLGGAAVWLASGGSDAGNKMRAQGAGGAASFSRGAMAPAVTTAAVEDATIGRTIDAVGSGRAVKSVTLVSEATGLVEDVAPRAGEAVRAGDVILKLDDSEQKIAVARTRAQYPIAKANWDSFAALFKDESASRLEADTAFNQYKAAEADLKSAEFALQQRTIRAPFDGVVGLTDIEAGDYVRAGDIVTTIDDLSSLIIEFAVPQEEAADVKIG
;
A
#
# COMPACT_ATOMS: atom_id res chain seq x y z
N MET A 1 17.31 27.33 -9.84
CA MET A 1 15.97 27.94 -9.85
C MET A 1 15.21 27.39 -8.66
N VAL A 2 14.95 28.25 -7.69
CA VAL A 2 14.36 27.94 -6.38
C VAL A 2 12.99 28.62 -6.36
N PHE A 3 11.92 27.89 -6.06
CA PHE A 3 10.63 28.48 -5.71
C PHE A 3 10.07 27.82 -4.43
N PRO A 4 9.52 28.62 -3.49
CA PRO A 4 9.23 28.18 -2.13
C PRO A 4 7.80 27.65 -1.98
N ARG A 5 7.60 26.73 -1.02
CA ARG A 5 6.26 26.27 -0.59
C ARG A 5 5.81 27.11 0.60
N VAL A 6 4.68 27.79 0.42
CA VAL A 6 4.02 28.68 1.38
C VAL A 6 3.19 27.84 2.37
N PHE A 7 3.34 28.14 3.67
CA PHE A 7 2.54 27.65 4.79
C PHE A 7 1.13 28.28 4.73
N VAL A 8 0.07 27.47 4.90
CA VAL A 8 -1.29 27.96 5.18
C VAL A 8 -1.72 27.44 6.54
N ALA A 9 -1.76 28.36 7.51
CA ALA A 9 -2.34 28.15 8.83
C ALA A 9 -3.87 28.32 8.75
N GLY A 10 -4.60 27.25 9.05
CA GLY A 10 -6.06 27.27 9.17
C GLY A 10 -6.47 27.41 10.63
N ALA A 11 -6.91 28.59 11.03
CA ALA A 11 -7.60 28.85 12.30
C ALA A 11 -9.08 28.45 12.17
N VAL A 12 -9.59 27.67 13.14
CA VAL A 12 -11.03 27.40 13.29
C VAL A 12 -11.46 27.83 14.69
N LEU A 13 -12.49 28.67 14.71
CA LEU A 13 -13.06 29.35 15.87
C LEU A 13 -14.56 29.06 15.84
N GLY A 14 -15.17 28.64 16.95
CA GLY A 14 -16.60 28.86 17.19
C GLY A 14 -17.44 27.73 17.82
N LEU A 15 -17.86 28.01 19.07
CA LEU A 15 -19.20 27.84 19.65
C LEU A 15 -19.76 26.45 20.01
N LEU A 16 -20.01 26.24 21.31
CA LEU A 16 -21.24 25.68 21.92
C LEU A 16 -21.29 26.14 23.39
N LEU A 17 -22.11 27.14 23.76
CA LEU A 17 -23.49 27.07 24.28
C LEU A 17 -23.66 26.36 25.65
N GLY A 18 -24.17 27.13 26.64
CA GLY A 18 -25.21 26.63 27.56
C GLY A 18 -25.00 26.83 29.07
N GLY A 19 -25.88 27.64 29.69
CA GLY A 19 -26.17 27.66 31.14
C GLY A 19 -26.00 29.06 31.77
N ALA A 20 -26.97 29.99 31.75
CA ALA A 20 -28.18 30.06 32.61
C ALA A 20 -27.83 30.04 34.12
N ALA A 21 -28.28 30.91 35.02
CA ALA A 21 -29.27 31.97 35.03
C ALA A 21 -29.18 32.69 36.40
N VAL A 22 -29.34 34.03 36.43
CA VAL A 22 -30.20 34.83 37.36
C VAL A 22 -29.97 34.65 38.89
N TRP A 23 -29.61 35.67 39.68
CA TRP A 23 -30.51 36.75 40.17
C TRP A 23 -29.70 37.95 40.70
N LEU A 24 -30.13 39.14 40.29
CA LEU A 24 -29.60 40.46 40.66
C LEU A 24 -30.71 41.13 41.49
N ALA A 25 -30.49 41.28 42.80
CA ALA A 25 -31.37 42.06 43.67
C ALA A 25 -30.67 43.37 44.01
N SER A 26 -31.18 44.44 43.42
CA SER A 26 -30.79 45.83 43.63
C SER A 26 -31.42 46.43 44.88
N GLY A 27 -30.64 47.29 45.56
CA GLY A 27 -31.11 48.61 46.00
C GLY A 27 -31.55 48.73 47.46
N GLY A 28 -31.16 49.86 48.08
CA GLY A 28 -31.85 50.39 49.25
C GLY A 28 -30.95 50.89 50.37
N SER A 29 -30.32 52.04 50.14
CA SER A 29 -29.84 52.96 51.17
C SER A 29 -30.95 53.33 52.16
N ASP A 30 -30.67 53.38 53.46
CA ASP A 30 -31.15 54.48 54.29
C ASP A 30 -30.42 54.63 55.64
N ALA A 31 -30.28 55.90 56.00
CA ALA A 31 -29.50 56.42 57.09
C ALA A 31 -30.17 56.23 58.46
N GLY A 32 -29.35 56.11 59.51
CA GLY A 32 -29.78 56.04 60.89
C GLY A 32 -28.73 56.57 61.87
N ASN A 33 -28.60 57.89 61.92
CA ASN A 33 -27.81 58.65 62.88
C ASN A 33 -28.19 58.33 64.35
N LYS A 34 -27.21 57.95 65.19
CA LYS A 34 -27.28 58.12 66.65
C LYS A 34 -25.95 58.65 67.21
N MET A 35 -26.08 59.78 67.92
CA MET A 35 -25.04 60.63 68.48
C MET A 35 -24.38 60.08 69.77
N ARG A 36 -23.13 60.54 69.96
CA ARG A 36 -22.42 60.95 71.21
C ARG A 36 -22.21 59.92 72.33
N ALA A 37 -20.93 59.67 72.64
CA ALA A 37 -20.20 60.18 73.83
C ALA A 37 -18.89 59.35 73.98
N GLN A 38 -17.72 59.94 73.77
CA GLN A 38 -16.80 60.41 74.82
C GLN A 38 -16.39 59.34 75.84
N GLY A 39 -15.14 58.88 75.76
CA GLY A 39 -14.52 58.04 76.78
C GLY A 39 -13.09 57.65 76.40
N ALA A 40 -12.13 58.23 77.11
CA ALA A 40 -10.70 58.03 76.94
C ALA A 40 -10.23 56.67 77.47
N GLY A 41 -9.11 56.18 76.90
CA GLY A 41 -8.13 55.40 77.64
C GLY A 41 -8.03 53.91 77.30
N GLY A 42 -6.82 53.52 76.91
CA GLY A 42 -6.21 52.33 77.50
C GLY A 42 -6.09 51.09 76.63
N ALA A 43 -4.82 50.76 76.35
CA ALA A 43 -4.28 49.43 76.09
C ALA A 43 -4.66 48.75 74.77
N ALA A 44 -3.78 48.93 73.79
CA ALA A 44 -3.53 47.95 72.75
C ALA A 44 -3.17 46.60 73.39
N SER A 45 -4.04 45.61 73.23
CA SER A 45 -3.75 44.22 73.53
C SER A 45 -3.47 43.50 72.21
N PHE A 46 -2.19 43.33 71.89
CA PHE A 46 -1.76 42.49 70.79
C PHE A 46 -1.91 41.03 71.20
N SER A 47 -3.07 40.43 70.88
CA SER A 47 -3.22 38.97 70.91
C SER A 47 -2.31 38.38 69.83
N ARG A 48 -1.13 37.93 70.27
CA ARG A 48 -0.17 37.18 69.44
C ARG A 48 -0.64 35.71 69.36
N GLY A 49 -1.83 35.51 68.80
CA GLY A 49 -2.25 34.20 68.32
C GLY A 49 -1.37 33.85 67.14
N ALA A 50 -0.58 32.79 67.25
CA ALA A 50 0.23 32.28 66.16
C ALA A 50 -0.67 32.06 64.94
N MET A 51 -0.54 32.94 63.94
CA MET A 51 -1.25 32.82 62.68
C MET A 51 -0.58 31.66 61.93
N ALA A 52 -1.15 30.46 62.04
CA ALA A 52 -0.71 29.33 61.25
C ALA A 52 -0.79 29.75 59.77
N PRO A 53 0.29 29.57 58.98
CA PRO A 53 0.27 29.99 57.59
C PRO A 53 -0.89 29.29 56.87
N ALA A 54 -1.78 30.09 56.27
CA ALA A 54 -2.91 29.55 55.52
C ALA A 54 -2.36 28.84 54.28
N VAL A 55 -2.43 27.51 54.29
CA VAL A 55 -2.05 26.67 53.15
C VAL A 55 -3.31 26.27 52.41
N THR A 56 -3.30 26.49 51.10
CA THR A 56 -4.37 26.02 50.22
C THR A 56 -4.05 24.58 49.85
N THR A 57 -4.93 23.64 50.18
CA THR A 57 -4.81 22.23 49.81
C THR A 57 -5.75 21.91 48.65
N ALA A 58 -5.33 20.99 47.78
CA ALA A 58 -6.17 20.39 46.75
C ALA A 58 -6.27 18.88 47.00
N ALA A 59 -7.47 18.31 46.85
CA ALA A 59 -7.68 16.87 46.95
C ALA A 59 -7.11 16.19 45.69
N VAL A 60 -6.37 15.09 45.88
CA VAL A 60 -5.83 14.28 44.78
C VAL A 60 -6.92 13.32 44.31
N GLU A 61 -7.24 13.37 43.03
CA GLU A 61 -8.12 12.41 42.37
C GLU A 61 -7.30 11.56 41.40
N ASP A 62 -7.57 10.26 41.38
CA ASP A 62 -6.95 9.35 40.43
C ASP A 62 -7.50 9.61 39.03
N ALA A 63 -6.66 10.16 38.16
CA ALA A 63 -6.96 10.35 36.74
C ALA A 63 -6.14 9.37 35.90
N THR A 64 -6.81 8.61 35.03
CA THR A 64 -6.12 7.78 34.04
C THR A 64 -5.62 8.67 32.90
N ILE A 65 -4.32 8.93 32.87
CA ILE A 65 -3.67 9.68 31.79
C ILE A 65 -3.19 8.67 30.75
N GLY A 66 -3.79 8.70 29.56
CA GLY A 66 -3.28 7.96 28.42
C GLY A 66 -2.02 8.63 27.89
N ARG A 67 -0.92 7.88 27.75
CA ARG A 67 0.29 8.34 27.06
C ARG A 67 0.16 7.93 25.59
N THR A 68 0.07 8.91 24.69
CA THR A 68 0.07 8.69 23.24
C THR A 68 1.44 9.08 22.70
N ILE A 69 2.04 8.22 21.88
CA ILE A 69 3.30 8.48 21.20
C ILE A 69 2.95 8.73 19.73
N ASP A 70 3.14 9.96 19.28
CA ASP A 70 3.00 10.30 17.87
C ASP A 70 4.31 9.98 17.14
N ALA A 71 4.25 9.05 16.18
CA ALA A 71 5.39 8.69 15.34
C ALA A 71 5.04 8.90 13.87
N VAL A 72 5.96 9.52 13.13
CA VAL A 72 5.83 9.64 11.67
C VAL A 72 6.44 8.39 11.04
N GLY A 73 5.66 7.74 10.18
CA GLY A 73 6.07 6.54 9.45
C GLY A 73 5.86 6.66 7.95
N SER A 74 6.49 5.75 7.21
CA SER A 74 6.27 5.54 5.77
C SER A 74 5.45 4.28 5.54
N GLY A 75 4.43 4.38 4.68
CA GLY A 75 3.68 3.22 4.20
C GLY A 75 4.35 2.60 2.98
N ARG A 76 4.47 1.27 2.97
CA ARG A 76 4.88 0.49 1.78
C ARG A 76 3.84 -0.57 1.44
N ALA A 77 3.71 -0.86 0.15
CA ALA A 77 2.91 -1.98 -0.34
C ALA A 77 3.44 -3.31 0.20
N VAL A 78 2.55 -4.28 0.45
CA VAL A 78 2.95 -5.63 0.88
C VAL A 78 3.70 -6.36 -0.22
N LYS A 79 3.29 -6.17 -1.48
CA LYS A 79 3.94 -6.73 -2.66
C LYS A 79 4.20 -5.63 -3.68
N SER A 80 5.41 -5.60 -4.21
CA SER A 80 5.81 -4.72 -5.30
C SER A 80 6.70 -5.54 -6.23
N VAL A 81 6.39 -5.54 -7.52
CA VAL A 81 7.18 -6.25 -8.54
C VAL A 81 7.44 -5.32 -9.71
N THR A 82 8.71 -5.25 -10.11
CA THR A 82 9.13 -4.61 -11.36
C THR A 82 8.96 -5.59 -12.51
N LEU A 83 8.13 -5.23 -13.48
CA LEU A 83 7.97 -5.95 -14.72
C LEU A 83 9.06 -5.53 -15.71
N VAL A 84 9.71 -6.52 -16.30
CA VAL A 84 10.75 -6.34 -17.32
C VAL A 84 10.32 -7.05 -18.60
N SER A 85 10.82 -6.57 -19.74
CA SER A 85 10.60 -7.26 -21.01
C SER A 85 11.42 -8.53 -21.07
N GLU A 86 10.79 -9.67 -21.35
CA GLU A 86 11.46 -10.96 -21.54
C GLU A 86 12.03 -11.10 -22.96
N ALA A 87 11.45 -10.39 -23.93
CA ALA A 87 11.83 -10.43 -25.34
C ALA A 87 12.15 -9.05 -25.91
N THR A 88 12.97 -9.04 -26.96
CA THR A 88 13.30 -7.82 -27.72
C THR A 88 12.35 -7.66 -28.89
N GLY A 89 11.75 -6.48 -29.06
CA GLY A 89 10.82 -6.21 -30.16
C GLY A 89 10.19 -4.82 -30.14
N LEU A 90 9.36 -4.54 -31.14
CA LEU A 90 8.54 -3.34 -31.20
C LEU A 90 7.30 -3.50 -30.32
N VAL A 91 6.94 -2.46 -29.58
CA VAL A 91 5.73 -2.39 -28.78
C VAL A 91 4.54 -2.13 -29.71
N GLU A 92 3.62 -3.09 -29.77
CA GLU A 92 2.38 -2.99 -30.55
C GLU A 92 1.31 -2.23 -29.76
N ASP A 93 1.19 -2.53 -28.46
CA ASP A 93 0.19 -1.92 -27.59
C ASP A 93 0.65 -1.89 -26.13
N VAL A 94 0.24 -0.85 -25.41
CA VAL A 94 0.48 -0.65 -23.98
C VAL A 94 -0.85 -0.35 -23.30
N ALA A 95 -1.26 -1.23 -22.42
CA ALA A 95 -2.46 -1.07 -21.62
C ALA A 95 -2.22 -1.79 -20.30
N PRO A 96 -2.65 -1.29 -19.13
CA PRO A 96 -3.41 -0.08 -18.88
C PRO A 96 -2.53 1.14 -18.54
N ARG A 97 -3.18 2.28 -18.27
CA ARG A 97 -2.48 3.54 -17.97
C ARG A 97 -1.86 3.53 -16.57
N ALA A 98 -0.82 4.34 -16.38
CA ALA A 98 -0.21 4.52 -15.07
C ALA A 98 -1.25 4.97 -14.02
N GLY A 99 -1.26 4.30 -12.87
CA GLY A 99 -2.20 4.50 -11.78
C GLY A 99 -3.51 3.71 -11.90
N GLU A 100 -3.71 2.93 -12.96
CA GLU A 100 -4.89 2.09 -13.12
C GLU A 100 -4.76 0.76 -12.37
N ALA A 101 -5.89 0.24 -11.86
CA ALA A 101 -5.94 -1.04 -11.20
C ALA A 101 -6.01 -2.18 -12.22
N VAL A 102 -5.19 -3.22 -12.01
CA VAL A 102 -5.11 -4.43 -12.83
C VAL A 102 -5.38 -5.67 -12.00
N ARG A 103 -5.86 -6.71 -12.67
CA ARG A 103 -5.99 -8.04 -12.12
C ARG A 103 -4.90 -8.97 -12.65
N ALA A 104 -4.65 -10.04 -11.91
CA ALA A 104 -3.75 -11.10 -12.32
C ALA A 104 -4.13 -11.63 -13.71
N GLY A 105 -3.16 -11.65 -14.63
CA GLY A 105 -3.32 -12.09 -16.01
C GLY A 105 -3.69 -11.00 -17.01
N ASP A 106 -4.03 -9.79 -16.55
CA ASP A 106 -4.27 -8.65 -17.45
C ASP A 106 -2.99 -8.34 -18.24
N VAL A 107 -3.17 -8.02 -19.53
CA VAL A 107 -2.04 -7.66 -20.41
C VAL A 107 -1.58 -6.27 -20.03
N ILE A 108 -0.26 -6.10 -19.86
CA ILE A 108 0.41 -4.83 -19.52
C ILE A 108 1.09 -4.25 -20.77
N LEU A 109 1.74 -5.11 -21.53
CA LEU A 109 2.47 -4.72 -22.73
C LEU A 109 2.42 -5.86 -23.73
N LYS A 110 2.19 -5.51 -25.00
CA LYS A 110 2.20 -6.45 -26.12
C LYS A 110 3.26 -6.02 -27.13
N LEU A 111 4.19 -6.92 -27.39
CA LEU A 111 5.17 -6.80 -28.46
C LEU A 111 4.58 -7.37 -29.76
N ASP A 112 5.11 -6.93 -30.90
CA ASP A 112 4.81 -7.55 -32.18
C ASP A 112 5.11 -9.06 -32.11
N ASP A 113 4.07 -9.83 -32.36
CA ASP A 113 4.02 -11.29 -32.22
C ASP A 113 3.79 -12.00 -33.56
N SER A 114 3.86 -11.26 -34.68
CA SER A 114 3.55 -11.74 -36.02
C SER A 114 4.38 -12.95 -36.42
N GLU A 115 5.70 -12.91 -36.20
CA GLU A 115 6.61 -14.01 -36.51
C GLU A 115 6.35 -15.23 -35.60
N GLN A 116 6.14 -15.01 -34.30
CA GLN A 116 5.93 -16.08 -33.33
C GLN A 116 4.59 -16.78 -33.57
N LYS A 117 3.55 -16.06 -33.98
CA LYS A 117 2.28 -16.66 -34.41
C LYS A 117 2.45 -17.59 -35.61
N ILE A 118 3.25 -17.19 -36.60
CA ILE A 118 3.57 -18.03 -37.77
C ILE A 118 4.36 -19.28 -37.33
N ALA A 119 5.34 -19.12 -36.43
CA ALA A 119 6.13 -20.23 -35.90
C ALA A 119 5.24 -21.24 -35.15
N VAL A 120 4.35 -20.77 -34.28
CA VAL A 120 3.37 -21.61 -33.57
C VAL A 120 2.44 -22.32 -34.55
N ALA A 121 1.93 -21.63 -35.57
CA ALA A 121 1.07 -22.24 -36.57
C ALA A 121 1.77 -23.39 -37.32
N ARG A 122 3.05 -23.20 -37.67
CA ARG A 122 3.87 -24.22 -38.32
C ARG A 122 4.07 -25.46 -37.43
N THR A 123 4.54 -25.28 -36.19
CA THR A 123 4.82 -26.41 -35.29
C THR A 123 3.53 -27.11 -34.83
N ARG A 124 2.44 -26.35 -34.65
CA ARG A 124 1.11 -26.88 -34.35
C ARG A 124 0.55 -27.76 -35.47
N ALA A 125 0.89 -27.46 -36.73
CA ALA A 125 0.54 -28.32 -37.86
C ALA A 125 1.40 -29.59 -37.95
N GLN A 126 2.66 -29.53 -37.52
CA GLN A 126 3.60 -30.66 -37.55
C GLN A 126 3.37 -31.67 -36.42
N TYR A 127 3.02 -31.19 -35.22
CA TYR A 127 2.73 -32.02 -34.05
C TYR A 127 1.74 -33.18 -34.31
N PRO A 128 0.53 -32.96 -34.88
CA PRO A 128 -0.42 -34.04 -35.09
C PRO A 128 0.07 -35.08 -36.12
N ILE A 129 0.90 -34.67 -37.10
CA ILE A 129 1.49 -35.59 -38.07
C ILE A 129 2.44 -36.56 -37.36
N ALA A 130 3.34 -36.03 -36.52
CA ALA A 130 4.28 -36.86 -35.76
C ALA A 130 3.57 -37.73 -34.71
N LYS A 131 2.52 -37.21 -34.08
CA LYS A 131 1.69 -37.96 -33.13
C LYS A 131 0.96 -39.12 -33.81
N ALA A 132 0.31 -38.88 -34.95
CA ALA A 132 -0.38 -39.93 -35.70
C ALA A 132 0.59 -41.03 -36.18
N ASN A 133 1.82 -40.66 -36.55
CA ASN A 133 2.86 -41.60 -36.91
C ASN A 133 3.26 -42.48 -35.71
N TRP A 134 3.53 -41.88 -34.55
CA TRP A 134 3.78 -42.60 -33.30
C TRP A 134 2.63 -43.54 -32.93
N ASP A 135 1.38 -43.05 -32.96
CA ASP A 135 0.21 -43.84 -32.61
C ASP A 135 0.06 -45.07 -33.53
N SER A 136 0.37 -44.92 -34.82
CA SER A 136 0.37 -46.01 -35.80
C SER A 136 1.45 -47.04 -35.52
N PHE A 137 2.71 -46.62 -35.31
CA PHE A 137 3.81 -47.53 -35.01
C PHE A 137 3.69 -48.17 -33.62
N ALA A 138 3.09 -47.48 -32.65
CA ALA A 138 2.80 -48.03 -31.33
C ALA A 138 1.72 -49.12 -31.40
N ALA A 139 0.74 -49.01 -32.31
CA ALA A 139 -0.22 -50.07 -32.58
C ALA A 139 0.45 -51.26 -33.27
N LEU A 140 1.22 -51.03 -34.34
CA LEU A 140 1.93 -52.09 -35.06
C LEU A 140 2.94 -52.84 -34.18
N PHE A 141 3.60 -52.16 -33.24
CA PHE A 141 4.52 -52.79 -32.29
C PHE A 141 3.78 -53.69 -31.29
N LYS A 142 2.55 -53.32 -30.87
CA LYS A 142 1.70 -54.19 -30.05
C LYS A 142 1.23 -55.43 -30.81
N ASP A 143 1.01 -55.30 -32.11
CA ASP A 143 0.60 -56.39 -33.00
C ASP A 143 1.80 -57.17 -33.57
N GLU A 144 3.00 -57.03 -32.97
CA GLU A 144 4.28 -57.67 -33.37
C GLU A 144 4.67 -57.45 -34.85
N SER A 145 4.09 -56.43 -35.49
CA SER A 145 4.19 -56.16 -36.94
C SER A 145 5.21 -55.08 -37.29
N ALA A 146 5.77 -54.37 -36.31
CA ALA A 146 6.80 -53.35 -36.48
C ALA A 146 8.03 -53.61 -35.59
N SER A 147 9.21 -53.17 -36.05
CA SER A 147 10.45 -53.29 -35.28
C SER A 147 10.46 -52.30 -34.11
N ARG A 148 11.07 -52.71 -32.98
CA ARG A 148 11.31 -51.83 -31.83
C ARG A 148 12.01 -50.53 -32.23
N LEU A 149 12.97 -50.61 -33.16
CA LEU A 149 13.71 -49.45 -33.66
C LEU A 149 12.80 -48.44 -34.37
N GLU A 150 11.80 -48.91 -35.12
CA GLU A 150 10.86 -48.05 -35.85
C GLU A 150 9.91 -47.34 -34.89
N ALA A 151 9.37 -48.08 -33.91
CA ALA A 151 8.54 -47.52 -32.85
C ALA A 151 9.30 -46.47 -32.03
N ASP A 152 10.52 -46.78 -31.58
CA ASP A 152 11.36 -45.84 -30.82
C ASP A 152 11.70 -44.58 -31.66
N THR A 153 11.94 -44.74 -32.97
CA THR A 153 12.18 -43.62 -33.89
C THR A 153 10.95 -42.72 -34.01
N ALA A 154 9.76 -43.30 -34.19
CA ALA A 154 8.50 -42.56 -34.26
C ALA A 154 8.18 -41.84 -32.93
N PHE A 155 8.47 -42.48 -31.79
CA PHE A 155 8.32 -41.86 -30.47
C PHE A 155 9.22 -40.64 -30.31
N ASN A 156 10.50 -40.76 -30.68
CA ASN A 156 11.45 -39.66 -30.60
C ASN A 156 11.06 -38.49 -31.51
N GLN A 157 10.56 -38.77 -32.72
CA GLN A 157 10.03 -37.74 -33.63
C GLN A 157 8.80 -37.04 -33.05
N TYR A 158 7.87 -37.79 -32.46
CA TYR A 158 6.73 -37.23 -31.74
C TYR A 158 7.19 -36.30 -30.61
N LYS A 159 8.16 -36.73 -29.80
CA LYS A 159 8.69 -35.95 -28.69
C LYS A 159 9.42 -34.69 -29.15
N ALA A 160 10.17 -34.76 -30.26
CA ALA A 160 10.80 -33.60 -30.86
C ALA A 160 9.74 -32.58 -31.33
N ALA A 161 8.71 -33.02 -32.07
CA ALA A 161 7.63 -32.14 -32.52
C ALA A 161 6.82 -31.54 -31.36
N GLU A 162 6.62 -32.28 -30.27
CA GLU A 162 6.01 -31.77 -29.02
C GLU A 162 6.86 -30.66 -28.39
N ALA A 163 8.18 -30.85 -28.33
CA ALA A 163 9.09 -29.85 -27.79
C ALA A 163 9.15 -28.59 -28.65
N ASP A 164 9.17 -28.74 -29.97
CA ASP A 164 9.17 -27.62 -30.93
C ASP A 164 7.90 -26.77 -30.80
N LEU A 165 6.72 -27.41 -30.63
CA LEU A 165 5.48 -26.70 -30.38
C LEU A 165 5.53 -25.91 -29.07
N LYS A 166 5.94 -26.54 -27.97
CA LYS A 166 6.05 -25.86 -26.67
C LYS A 166 7.04 -24.70 -26.69
N SER A 167 8.16 -24.87 -27.39
CA SER A 167 9.17 -23.83 -27.57
C SER A 167 8.59 -22.62 -28.31
N ALA A 168 7.87 -22.86 -29.42
CA ALA A 168 7.21 -21.79 -30.17
C ALA A 168 6.12 -21.08 -29.36
N GLU A 169 5.31 -21.84 -28.59
CA GLU A 169 4.27 -21.28 -27.72
C GLU A 169 4.88 -20.44 -26.59
N PHE A 170 5.98 -20.88 -25.99
CA PHE A 170 6.71 -20.12 -24.97
C PHE A 170 7.32 -18.83 -25.53
N ALA A 171 7.89 -18.89 -26.74
CA ALA A 171 8.37 -17.70 -27.44
C ALA A 171 7.25 -16.69 -27.73
N LEU A 172 6.05 -17.16 -28.06
CA LEU A 172 4.87 -16.32 -28.24
C LEU A 172 4.40 -15.70 -26.91
N GLN A 173 4.40 -16.47 -25.82
CA GLN A 173 4.01 -15.97 -24.50
C GLN A 173 4.93 -14.85 -24.01
N GLN A 174 6.24 -14.95 -24.25
CA GLN A 174 7.21 -13.88 -23.93
C GLN A 174 6.97 -12.56 -24.67
N ARG A 175 6.13 -12.54 -25.72
CA ARG A 175 5.70 -11.30 -26.41
C ARG A 175 4.62 -10.54 -25.67
N THR A 176 3.94 -11.17 -24.70
CA THR A 176 2.85 -10.55 -23.94
C THR A 176 3.19 -10.55 -22.45
N ILE A 177 3.44 -9.37 -21.92
CA ILE A 177 3.73 -9.19 -20.49
C ILE A 177 2.40 -9.05 -19.76
N ARG A 178 2.21 -9.81 -18.69
CA ARG A 178 0.96 -9.86 -17.91
C ARG A 178 1.21 -9.53 -16.44
N ALA A 179 0.19 -9.03 -15.78
CA ALA A 179 0.21 -8.80 -14.35
C ALA A 179 0.30 -10.15 -13.58
N PRO A 180 1.27 -10.34 -12.68
CA PRO A 180 1.40 -11.57 -11.90
C PRO A 180 0.41 -11.64 -10.72
N PHE A 181 -0.13 -10.51 -10.27
CA PHE A 181 -1.11 -10.40 -9.19
C PHE A 181 -1.97 -9.14 -9.36
N ASP A 182 -3.04 -9.03 -8.57
CA ASP A 182 -3.92 -7.86 -8.54
C ASP A 182 -3.23 -6.67 -7.88
N GLY A 183 -3.22 -5.51 -8.52
CA GLY A 183 -2.51 -4.34 -8.01
C GLY A 183 -2.75 -3.08 -8.82
N VAL A 184 -1.94 -2.06 -8.59
CA VAL A 184 -1.98 -0.80 -9.34
C VAL A 184 -0.71 -0.67 -10.17
N VAL A 185 -0.87 -0.28 -11.43
CA VAL A 185 0.25 -0.07 -12.36
C VAL A 185 0.97 1.22 -12.00
N GLY A 186 2.29 1.14 -11.90
CA GLY A 186 3.17 2.27 -11.66
C GLY A 186 3.33 3.16 -12.88
N LEU A 187 4.33 4.04 -12.82
CA LEU A 187 4.71 4.84 -13.98
C LEU A 187 5.39 3.95 -15.03
N THR A 188 5.21 4.30 -16.30
CA THR A 188 5.93 3.67 -17.42
C THR A 188 6.37 4.78 -18.37
N ASP A 189 7.58 4.63 -18.90
CA ASP A 189 8.14 5.53 -19.92
C ASP A 189 8.00 4.95 -21.33
N ILE A 190 7.33 3.80 -21.47
CA ILE A 190 7.19 3.06 -22.72
C ILE A 190 5.84 3.37 -23.37
N GLU A 191 5.88 3.76 -24.64
CA GLU A 191 4.71 4.01 -25.47
C GLU A 191 4.59 3.00 -26.62
N ALA A 192 3.40 2.91 -27.21
CA ALA A 192 3.19 2.11 -28.40
C ALA A 192 4.05 2.66 -29.56
N GLY A 193 4.80 1.77 -30.21
CA GLY A 193 5.79 2.12 -31.22
C GLY A 193 7.23 2.19 -30.70
N ASP A 194 7.46 2.09 -29.40
CA ASP A 194 8.82 2.01 -28.86
C ASP A 194 9.48 0.66 -29.15
N TYR A 195 10.81 0.66 -29.18
CA TYR A 195 11.60 -0.56 -29.35
C TYR A 195 12.26 -0.93 -28.02
N VAL A 196 11.87 -2.07 -27.47
CA VAL A 196 12.37 -2.54 -26.16
C VAL A 196 13.28 -3.74 -26.32
N ARG A 197 14.22 -3.90 -25.39
CA ARG A 197 15.14 -5.04 -25.30
C ARG A 197 14.79 -5.93 -24.13
N ALA A 198 15.20 -7.20 -24.23
CA ALA A 198 15.13 -8.11 -23.10
C ALA A 198 15.90 -7.55 -21.89
N GLY A 199 15.23 -7.45 -20.75
CA GLY A 199 15.73 -6.86 -19.51
C GLY A 199 15.34 -5.39 -19.27
N ASP A 200 14.77 -4.70 -20.26
CA ASP A 200 14.30 -3.33 -20.08
C ASP A 200 13.10 -3.29 -19.12
N ILE A 201 13.08 -2.31 -18.22
CA ILE A 201 12.00 -2.13 -17.24
C ILE A 201 10.78 -1.56 -17.96
N VAL A 202 9.64 -2.23 -17.81
CA VAL A 202 8.37 -1.82 -18.38
C VAL A 202 7.60 -0.97 -17.39
N THR A 203 7.26 -1.53 -16.23
CA THR A 203 6.52 -0.81 -15.18
C THR A 203 6.65 -1.55 -13.85
N THR A 204 6.07 -1.00 -12.78
CA THR A 204 5.91 -1.69 -11.49
C THR A 204 4.45 -2.00 -11.25
N ILE A 205 4.17 -3.07 -10.51
CA ILE A 205 2.83 -3.37 -10.00
C ILE A 205 2.91 -3.45 -8.49
N ASP A 206 2.10 -2.64 -7.82
CA ASP A 206 2.05 -2.53 -6.37
C ASP A 206 0.70 -3.01 -5.83
N ASP A 207 0.72 -3.91 -4.85
CA ASP A 207 -0.47 -4.36 -4.13
C ASP A 207 -0.78 -3.40 -2.98
N LEU A 208 -1.77 -2.52 -3.21
CA LEU A 208 -2.23 -1.52 -2.24
C LEU A 208 -3.37 -2.02 -1.35
N SER A 209 -3.77 -3.29 -1.44
CA SER A 209 -4.85 -3.84 -0.61
C SER A 209 -4.48 -3.93 0.88
N SER A 210 -3.19 -4.06 1.16
CA SER A 210 -2.62 -4.06 2.50
C SER A 210 -1.34 -3.23 2.51
N LEU A 211 -1.21 -2.35 3.51
CA LEU A 211 -0.09 -1.43 3.67
C LEU A 211 0.68 -1.78 4.93
N ILE A 212 1.99 -1.92 4.81
CA ILE A 212 2.89 -2.04 5.95
C ILE A 212 3.38 -0.65 6.29
N ILE A 213 3.12 -0.23 7.53
CA ILE A 213 3.59 1.06 8.04
C ILE A 213 4.88 0.83 8.81
N GLU A 214 5.97 1.45 8.34
CA GLU A 214 7.25 1.49 9.05
C GLU A 214 7.36 2.83 9.76
N PHE A 215 7.60 2.81 11.07
CA PHE A 215 7.81 4.03 11.84
C PHE A 215 8.95 3.80 12.84
N ALA A 216 9.71 4.85 13.09
CA ALA A 216 10.78 4.84 14.08
C ALA A 216 10.23 5.35 15.42
N VAL A 217 10.50 4.61 16.49
CA VAL A 217 10.17 5.01 17.86
C VAL A 217 11.47 5.41 18.57
N PRO A 218 11.51 6.53 19.31
CA PRO A 218 12.65 6.87 20.15
C PRO A 218 13.02 5.72 21.10
N GLN A 219 14.31 5.46 21.27
CA GLN A 219 14.78 4.33 22.08
C GLN A 219 14.26 4.36 23.53
N GLU A 220 14.07 5.55 24.10
CA GLU A 220 13.52 5.75 25.45
C GLU A 220 12.10 5.21 25.61
N GLU A 221 11.31 5.27 24.53
CA GLU A 221 9.91 4.86 24.49
C GLU A 221 9.73 3.42 23.94
N ALA A 222 10.78 2.84 23.35
CA ALA A 222 10.72 1.54 22.69
C ALA A 222 10.41 0.37 23.65
N ALA A 223 10.77 0.49 24.93
CA ALA A 223 10.47 -0.54 25.95
C ALA A 223 8.97 -0.60 26.31
N ASP A 224 8.25 0.50 26.09
CA ASP A 224 6.83 0.63 26.42
C ASP A 224 5.91 0.27 25.24
N VAL A 225 6.47 0.04 24.03
CA VAL A 225 5.74 -0.42 22.86
C VAL A 225 5.73 -1.95 22.81
N LYS A 226 4.54 -2.55 22.92
CA LYS A 226 4.33 -3.99 22.76
C LYS A 226 3.49 -4.26 21.52
N ILE A 227 3.81 -5.36 20.83
CA ILE A 227 2.93 -5.89 19.78
C ILE A 227 1.65 -6.34 20.48
N GLY A 228 0.53 -5.70 20.12
CA GLY A 228 -0.80 -6.04 20.61
C GLY A 228 -1.28 -7.37 20.07
#